data_AF-A0A9X8QZL6-F1
#
_entry.id   AF-A0A9X8QZL6-F1
#
_cell.length_a   1.000
_cell.length_b   1.000
_cell.length_c   1.000
_cell.angle_alpha   90.00
_cell.angle_beta   90.00
_cell.angle_gamma   90.00
#
_symmetry.space_group_name_H-M   'P 1'
#
loop_
_entity.id
_entity.type
_entity.pdbx_description
1 polymer ?
#
loop_
_entity_poly.entity_id
_entity_poly.type
_entity_poly.pdbx_seq_one_letter_code
_entity_poly.pdbx_strand_id
1 'polypeptide(L)'
;MDSRQQQSDKARKVFRAAQHSLGVEAVRLTLRLVSSMTPQALRKNPAGFVAKWHHEINGLRKKSRKAGQAYYRLERAIWLGRTVDDGLGIRPTMNGLWNDLYGVADMPKVSGVGDPIRLDPSPWSEDNDRESHKDMSTVFHFKATERLKKAEKEANKDFLTIESLDDLDDILMQSIADNLAGEAQKVTEGGGRDAISEGVLKDPGALRYMRVPEEGACYFCIMLASRGASYRNKWTAGDADVRQFHPNCKCEAVPIFSNDYEYPPEVKAAVAAWKNFGGGNKQQFRRFMAKHQREID
;
A
#
# COMPACT_ATOMS: atom_id res chain seq x y z
N MET A 1 29.04 14.27 5.09
CA MET A 1 28.13 13.59 4.15
C MET A 1 27.34 12.57 4.93
N ASP A 2 26.03 12.48 4.69
CA ASP A 2 25.17 11.48 5.33
C ASP A 2 25.62 10.06 4.93
N SER A 3 25.62 9.14 5.90
CA SER A 3 25.84 7.72 5.65
C SER A 3 24.76 7.13 4.73
N ARG A 4 25.03 5.96 4.12
CA ARG A 4 24.04 5.24 3.30
C ARG A 4 22.75 4.96 4.07
N GLN A 5 22.88 4.56 5.34
CA GLN A 5 21.73 4.30 6.21
C GLN A 5 20.90 5.56 6.44
N GLN A 6 21.53 6.70 6.74
CA GLN A 6 20.82 7.98 6.92
C GLN A 6 20.09 8.42 5.65
N GLN A 7 20.71 8.24 4.48
CA GLN A 7 20.07 8.55 3.19
C GLN A 7 18.88 7.62 2.91
N SER A 8 19.03 6.33 3.18
CA SER A 8 17.96 5.34 3.02
C SER A 8 16.78 5.61 3.96
N ASP A 9 17.04 5.93 5.23
CA ASP A 9 15.99 6.31 6.18
C ASP A 9 15.24 7.58 5.75
N LYS A 10 15.96 8.56 5.17
CA LYS A 10 15.35 9.75 4.61
C LYS A 10 14.48 9.42 3.39
N ALA A 11 14.98 8.62 2.45
CA ALA A 11 14.25 8.21 1.26
C ALA A 11 12.96 7.45 1.63
N ARG A 12 13.04 6.54 2.59
CA ARG A 12 11.89 5.81 3.12
C ARG A 12 10.82 6.74 3.70
N LYS A 13 11.21 7.72 4.51
CA LYS A 13 10.27 8.72 5.06
C LYS A 13 9.55 9.51 3.98
N VAL A 14 10.26 9.92 2.92
CA VAL A 14 9.67 10.64 1.79
C VAL A 14 8.69 9.76 1.02
N PHE A 15 9.12 8.53 0.69
CA PHE A 15 8.26 7.56 0.00
C PHE A 15 6.99 7.25 0.79
N ARG A 16 7.14 7.04 2.10
CA ARG A 16 6.02 6.80 3.02
C ARG A 16 5.02 7.97 3.01
N ALA A 17 5.52 9.19 3.14
CA ALA A 17 4.67 10.39 3.10
C ALA A 17 3.91 10.51 1.76
N ALA A 18 4.57 10.20 0.63
CA ALA A 18 3.94 10.18 -0.68
C ALA A 18 2.83 9.11 -0.77
N GLN A 19 3.09 7.89 -0.29
CA GLN A 19 2.09 6.82 -0.26
C GLN A 19 0.88 7.21 0.60
N HIS A 20 1.12 7.74 1.80
CA HIS A 20 0.06 8.16 2.71
C HIS A 20 -0.80 9.29 2.10
N SER A 21 -0.18 10.29 1.48
CA SER A 21 -0.89 11.38 0.79
C SER A 21 -1.81 10.84 -0.32
N LEU A 22 -1.30 9.94 -1.15
CA LEU A 22 -2.08 9.29 -2.21
C LEU A 22 -3.23 8.44 -1.64
N GLY A 23 -2.99 7.71 -0.54
CA GLY A 23 -4.01 6.92 0.15
C GLY A 23 -5.14 7.78 0.73
N VAL A 24 -4.80 8.90 1.37
CA VAL A 24 -5.77 9.86 1.90
C VAL A 24 -6.60 10.47 0.76
N GLU A 25 -5.96 10.84 -0.35
CA GLU A 25 -6.65 11.37 -1.52
C GLU A 25 -7.62 10.34 -2.13
N ALA A 26 -7.23 9.07 -2.18
CA ALA A 26 -8.09 7.98 -2.65
C ALA A 26 -9.34 7.79 -1.77
N VAL A 27 -9.16 7.85 -0.45
CA VAL A 27 -10.27 7.85 0.52
C VAL A 27 -11.19 9.05 0.26
N ARG A 28 -10.63 10.25 0.15
CA ARG A 28 -11.37 11.49 -0.08
C ARG A 28 -12.22 11.46 -1.36
N LEU A 29 -11.64 11.01 -2.48
CA LEU A 29 -12.36 10.87 -3.75
C LEU A 29 -13.48 9.84 -3.66
N THR A 30 -13.22 8.72 -2.98
CA THR A 30 -14.22 7.66 -2.79
C THR A 30 -15.39 8.13 -1.95
N LEU A 31 -15.14 8.76 -0.81
CA LEU A 31 -16.19 9.28 0.06
C LEU A 31 -17.05 10.33 -0.66
N ARG A 32 -16.41 11.24 -1.43
CA ARG A 32 -17.12 12.22 -2.27
C ARG A 32 -18.00 11.55 -3.32
N LEU A 33 -17.51 10.49 -3.97
CA LEU A 33 -18.27 9.77 -4.96
C LEU A 33 -19.49 9.09 -4.33
N VAL A 34 -19.30 8.39 -3.21
CA VAL A 34 -20.38 7.69 -2.50
C VAL A 34 -21.42 8.67 -1.95
N SER A 35 -21.00 9.79 -1.36
CA SER A 35 -21.91 10.80 -0.80
C SER A 35 -22.77 11.51 -1.85
N SER A 36 -22.39 11.40 -3.14
CA SER A 36 -23.18 11.95 -4.26
C SER A 36 -24.25 10.99 -4.79
N MET A 37 -24.33 9.77 -4.26
CA MET A 37 -25.21 8.70 -4.74
C MET A 37 -26.30 8.37 -3.72
N THR A 38 -27.47 7.96 -4.22
CA THR A 38 -28.50 7.31 -3.39
C THR A 38 -28.39 5.79 -3.48
N PRO A 39 -28.89 5.02 -2.50
CA PRO A 39 -28.98 3.56 -2.58
C PRO A 39 -29.66 3.08 -3.87
N GLN A 40 -30.75 3.75 -4.28
CA GLN A 40 -31.48 3.40 -5.50
C GLN A 40 -30.65 3.66 -6.77
N ALA A 41 -29.89 4.75 -6.84
CA ALA A 41 -29.02 5.06 -7.97
C ALA A 41 -27.89 4.02 -8.10
N LEU A 42 -27.28 3.64 -6.97
CA LEU A 42 -26.24 2.62 -6.92
C LEU A 42 -26.76 1.24 -7.36
N ARG A 43 -27.99 0.87 -6.96
CA ARG A 43 -28.65 -0.38 -7.38
C ARG A 43 -28.97 -0.41 -8.87
N LYS A 44 -29.43 0.71 -9.44
CA LYS A 44 -29.79 0.79 -10.87
C LYS A 44 -28.60 0.65 -11.80
N ASN A 45 -27.41 1.11 -11.39
CA ASN A 45 -26.21 1.06 -12.25
C ASN A 45 -24.91 0.77 -11.46
N PRO A 46 -24.75 -0.42 -10.88
CA PRO A 46 -23.57 -0.78 -10.11
C PRO A 46 -22.30 -0.82 -10.99
N ALA A 47 -22.42 -1.27 -12.23
CA ALA A 47 -21.29 -1.34 -13.16
C ALA A 47 -20.76 0.04 -13.54
N GLY A 48 -21.66 1.01 -13.79
CA GLY A 48 -21.28 2.40 -14.07
C GLY A 48 -20.60 3.08 -12.87
N PHE A 49 -21.08 2.80 -11.65
CA PHE A 49 -20.40 3.25 -10.43
C PHE A 49 -18.98 2.70 -10.33
N VAL A 50 -18.80 1.38 -10.51
CA VAL A 50 -17.48 0.73 -10.46
C VAL A 50 -16.54 1.31 -11.50
N ALA A 51 -17.01 1.49 -12.73
CA ALA A 51 -16.20 2.06 -13.80
C ALA A 51 -15.71 3.47 -13.46
N LYS A 52 -16.61 4.32 -12.92
CA LYS A 52 -16.26 5.68 -12.48
C LYS A 52 -15.29 5.65 -11.30
N TRP A 53 -15.58 4.87 -10.26
CA TRP A 53 -14.70 4.73 -9.10
C TRP A 53 -13.32 4.21 -9.48
N HIS A 54 -13.26 3.16 -10.31
CA HIS A 54 -12.00 2.63 -10.85
C HIS A 54 -11.20 3.70 -11.59
N HIS A 55 -11.85 4.49 -12.45
CA HIS A 55 -11.17 5.54 -13.20
C HIS A 55 -10.47 6.56 -12.28
N GLU A 56 -11.17 7.03 -11.23
CA GLU A 56 -10.63 7.95 -10.23
C GLU A 56 -9.42 7.33 -9.48
N ILE A 57 -9.57 6.09 -9.03
CA ILE A 57 -8.55 5.41 -8.19
C ILE A 57 -7.33 4.95 -9.00
N ASN A 58 -7.51 4.54 -10.26
CA ASN A 58 -6.42 4.02 -11.09
C ASN A 58 -5.35 5.09 -11.38
N GLY A 59 -5.77 6.36 -11.54
CA GLY A 59 -4.83 7.48 -11.68
C GLY A 59 -3.90 7.62 -10.47
N LEU A 60 -4.45 7.51 -9.26
CA LEU A 60 -3.67 7.54 -8.02
C LEU A 60 -2.80 6.30 -7.85
N ARG A 61 -3.31 5.12 -8.22
CA ARG A 61 -2.52 3.88 -8.20
C ARG A 61 -1.29 3.99 -9.11
N LYS A 62 -1.43 4.54 -10.32
CA LYS A 62 -0.31 4.77 -11.23
C LYS A 62 0.73 5.74 -10.65
N LYS A 63 0.29 6.81 -9.98
CA LYS A 63 1.18 7.72 -9.24
C LYS A 63 1.92 6.99 -8.12
N SER A 64 1.22 6.17 -7.34
CA SER A 64 1.84 5.34 -6.29
C SER A 64 2.87 4.36 -6.86
N ARG A 65 2.58 3.72 -8.01
CA ARG A 65 3.52 2.83 -8.71
C ARG A 65 4.79 3.56 -9.12
N LYS A 66 4.67 4.75 -9.73
CA LYS A 66 5.82 5.61 -10.05
C LYS A 66 6.61 6.00 -8.80
N ALA A 67 5.94 6.28 -7.69
CA ALA A 67 6.63 6.57 -6.43
C ALA A 67 7.43 5.37 -5.92
N GLY A 68 6.86 4.16 -6.02
CA GLY A 68 7.58 2.92 -5.69
C GLY A 68 8.82 2.70 -6.56
N GLN A 69 8.71 2.96 -7.86
CA GLN A 69 9.85 2.87 -8.80
C GLN A 69 10.94 3.90 -8.49
N ALA A 70 10.56 5.17 -8.26
CA ALA A 70 11.50 6.24 -7.89
C ALA A 70 12.24 5.91 -6.58
N TYR A 71 11.50 5.49 -5.55
CA TYR A 71 12.08 5.06 -4.28
C TYR A 71 13.03 3.88 -4.45
N TYR A 72 12.60 2.83 -5.16
CA TYR A 72 13.41 1.65 -5.42
C TYR A 72 14.72 1.99 -6.14
N ARG A 73 14.65 2.83 -7.18
CA ARG A 73 15.82 3.28 -7.95
C ARG A 73 16.81 4.05 -7.08
N LEU A 74 16.30 4.93 -6.22
CA LEU A 74 17.13 5.70 -5.29
C LEU A 74 17.80 4.80 -4.25
N GLU A 75 17.04 3.93 -3.58
CA GLU A 75 17.56 2.96 -2.61
C GLU A 75 18.67 2.10 -3.22
N ARG A 76 18.43 1.59 -4.42
CA ARG A 76 19.42 0.79 -5.13
C ARG A 76 20.71 1.56 -5.39
N ALA A 77 20.61 2.82 -5.80
CA ALA A 77 21.77 3.67 -6.03
C ALA A 77 22.54 3.97 -4.73
N ILE A 78 21.83 4.26 -3.63
CA ILE A 78 22.43 4.52 -2.31
C ILE A 78 23.28 3.32 -1.86
N TRP A 79 22.75 2.11 -2.01
CA TRP A 79 23.39 0.90 -1.49
C TRP A 79 24.41 0.28 -2.45
N LEU A 80 24.18 0.32 -3.76
CA LEU A 80 25.00 -0.38 -4.76
C LEU A 80 25.82 0.56 -5.67
N GLY A 81 25.58 1.87 -5.64
CA GLY A 81 26.23 2.84 -6.55
C GLY A 81 25.75 2.74 -8.00
N ARG A 82 24.69 1.99 -8.28
CA ARG A 82 24.08 1.79 -9.60
C ARG A 82 22.58 1.59 -9.45
N THR A 83 21.81 1.92 -10.47
CA THR A 83 20.33 1.83 -10.42
C THR A 83 19.76 1.09 -11.64
N VAL A 84 18.45 0.88 -11.66
CA VAL A 84 17.75 0.26 -12.79
C VAL A 84 17.14 1.32 -13.71
N ASP A 85 17.00 0.97 -14.98
CA ASP A 85 16.34 1.79 -15.99
C ASP A 85 14.84 1.98 -15.65
N ASP A 86 14.31 3.17 -15.91
CA ASP A 86 12.88 3.48 -15.84
C ASP A 86 12.16 3.29 -17.18
N GLY A 87 12.90 2.85 -18.21
CA GLY A 87 12.41 2.64 -19.57
C GLY A 87 12.75 3.78 -20.53
N LEU A 88 13.33 4.88 -20.04
CA LEU A 88 13.77 5.99 -20.89
C LEU A 88 15.22 5.84 -21.36
N GLY A 89 16.00 4.95 -20.74
CA GLY A 89 17.43 4.77 -21.06
C GLY A 89 18.31 5.95 -20.66
N ILE A 90 17.77 6.92 -19.91
CA ILE A 90 18.50 8.11 -19.47
C ILE A 90 19.23 7.81 -18.16
N ARG A 91 20.56 7.95 -18.17
CA ARG A 91 21.39 7.76 -16.96
C ARG A 91 21.13 8.90 -15.96
N PRO A 92 20.58 8.62 -14.78
CA PRO A 92 20.31 9.65 -13.79
C PRO A 92 21.56 9.99 -12.98
N THR A 93 21.57 11.13 -12.32
CA THR A 93 22.54 11.44 -11.24
C THR A 93 21.92 11.12 -9.88
N MET A 94 22.71 11.15 -8.80
CA MET A 94 22.14 10.97 -7.45
C MET A 94 21.09 12.05 -7.13
N ASN A 95 21.36 13.31 -7.51
CA ASN A 95 20.38 14.40 -7.36
C ASN A 95 19.15 14.18 -8.25
N GLY A 96 19.33 13.62 -9.45
CA GLY A 96 18.23 13.22 -10.32
C GLY A 96 17.30 12.21 -9.64
N LEU A 97 17.86 11.15 -9.05
CA LEU A 97 17.08 10.13 -8.33
C LEU A 97 16.34 10.70 -7.11
N TRP A 98 16.97 11.59 -6.36
CA TRP A 98 16.29 12.32 -5.28
C TRP A 98 15.15 13.20 -5.82
N ASN A 99 15.36 13.88 -6.94
CA ASN A 99 14.36 14.73 -7.58
C ASN A 99 13.19 13.93 -8.17
N ASP A 100 13.41 12.71 -8.63
CA ASP A 100 12.35 11.80 -9.04
C ASP A 100 11.46 11.45 -7.85
N LEU A 101 12.06 11.10 -6.70
CA LEU A 101 11.34 10.79 -5.47
C LEU A 101 10.65 12.04 -4.87
N TYR A 102 11.30 13.19 -4.88
CA TYR A 102 10.68 14.44 -4.43
C TYR A 102 9.55 14.87 -5.35
N GLY A 103 9.69 14.68 -6.66
CA GLY A 103 8.65 15.01 -7.63
C GLY A 103 7.35 14.23 -7.43
N VAL A 104 7.42 12.96 -7.05
CA VAL A 104 6.23 12.16 -6.71
C VAL A 104 5.66 12.46 -5.32
N ALA A 105 6.45 13.10 -4.46
CA ALA A 105 6.08 13.48 -3.11
C ALA A 105 5.67 14.96 -3.00
N ASP A 106 5.56 15.68 -4.13
CA ASP A 106 5.29 17.12 -4.21
C ASP A 106 6.26 17.98 -3.36
N MET A 107 7.52 17.53 -3.27
CA MET A 107 8.58 18.21 -2.52
C MET A 107 9.48 19.07 -3.45
N PRO A 108 10.09 20.15 -2.93
CA PRO A 108 11.03 20.96 -3.70
C PRO A 108 12.21 20.14 -4.22
N LYS A 109 12.54 20.33 -5.50
CA LYS A 109 13.68 19.69 -6.15
C LYS A 109 14.98 20.36 -5.73
N VAL A 110 16.04 19.57 -5.62
CA VAL A 110 17.39 20.04 -5.34
C VAL A 110 18.17 20.23 -6.64
N SER A 111 18.94 21.32 -6.72
CA SER A 111 19.84 21.59 -7.83
C SER A 111 21.24 21.04 -7.54
N GLY A 112 21.97 20.71 -8.60
CA GLY A 112 23.39 20.33 -8.49
C GLY A 112 23.80 19.38 -9.60
N VAL A 113 25.00 19.59 -10.12
CA VAL A 113 25.63 18.69 -11.09
C VAL A 113 26.20 17.49 -10.35
N GLY A 114 26.01 16.30 -10.90
CA GLY A 114 26.56 15.07 -10.36
C GLY A 114 26.90 14.10 -11.48
N ASP A 115 27.71 13.10 -11.16
CA ASP A 115 28.11 12.11 -12.15
C ASP A 115 26.94 11.18 -12.52
N PRO A 116 26.81 10.79 -13.80
CA PRO A 116 25.83 9.81 -14.22
C PRO A 116 26.04 8.46 -13.54
N ILE A 117 24.96 7.91 -13.00
CA ILE A 117 24.91 6.60 -12.36
C ILE A 117 24.70 5.52 -13.42
N ARG A 118 25.39 4.40 -13.27
CA ARG A 118 25.24 3.23 -14.15
C ARG A 118 23.82 2.66 -14.07
N LEU A 119 23.25 2.36 -15.24
CA LEU A 119 21.96 1.67 -15.38
C LEU A 119 22.16 0.17 -15.58
N ASP A 120 21.38 -0.60 -14.83
CA ASP A 120 21.07 -2.01 -15.09
C ASP A 120 19.67 -2.11 -15.74
N PRO A 121 19.31 -3.24 -16.40
CA PRO A 121 18.01 -3.40 -17.06
C PRO A 121 16.82 -3.17 -16.12
N SER A 122 15.74 -2.61 -16.66
CA SER A 122 14.50 -2.41 -15.90
C SER A 122 13.91 -3.76 -15.45
N PRO A 123 13.56 -3.92 -14.16
CA PRO A 123 12.82 -5.09 -13.70
C PRO A 123 11.31 -4.98 -14.02
N TRP A 124 10.81 -3.80 -14.37
CA TRP A 124 9.37 -3.58 -14.55
C TRP A 124 8.96 -3.75 -16.01
N SER A 125 7.86 -4.46 -16.24
CA SER A 125 7.13 -4.41 -17.51
C SER A 125 6.15 -3.24 -17.53
N GLU A 126 5.57 -2.96 -18.71
CA GLU A 126 4.43 -2.05 -18.81
C GLU A 126 3.31 -2.47 -17.84
N ASP A 127 2.64 -1.48 -17.24
CA ASP A 127 1.61 -1.69 -16.22
C ASP A 127 0.37 -2.31 -16.87
N ASN A 128 -0.07 -3.48 -16.37
CA ASN A 128 -1.23 -4.17 -16.90
C ASN A 128 -2.52 -3.68 -16.20
N ASP A 129 -3.06 -2.56 -16.69
CA ASP A 129 -4.30 -1.95 -16.18
C ASP A 129 -5.49 -2.94 -16.09
N ARG A 130 -5.50 -4.00 -16.91
CA ARG A 130 -6.58 -4.99 -16.95
C ARG A 130 -6.67 -5.83 -15.68
N GLU A 131 -5.53 -6.10 -15.03
CA GLU A 131 -5.48 -6.89 -13.79
C GLU A 131 -6.00 -6.06 -12.60
N SER A 132 -5.57 -4.78 -12.52
CA SER A 132 -6.08 -3.79 -11.56
C SER A 132 -7.61 -3.65 -11.63
N HIS A 133 -8.16 -3.57 -12.83
CA HIS A 133 -9.62 -3.48 -13.03
C HIS A 133 -10.37 -4.71 -12.56
N LYS A 134 -9.82 -5.91 -12.78
CA LYS A 134 -10.44 -7.18 -12.36
C LYS A 134 -10.51 -7.29 -10.84
N ASP A 135 -9.44 -6.91 -10.16
CA ASP A 135 -9.35 -6.95 -8.69
C ASP A 135 -10.34 -5.96 -8.05
N MET A 136 -10.37 -4.72 -8.55
CA MET A 136 -11.31 -3.69 -8.09
C MET A 136 -12.78 -4.08 -8.32
N SER A 137 -13.10 -4.58 -9.51
CA SER A 137 -14.45 -5.02 -9.87
C SER A 137 -14.92 -6.17 -8.97
N THR A 138 -14.05 -7.15 -8.70
CA THR A 138 -14.34 -8.29 -7.84
C THR A 138 -14.60 -7.85 -6.40
N VAL A 139 -13.79 -6.93 -5.87
CA VAL A 139 -13.95 -6.37 -4.51
C VAL A 139 -15.30 -5.66 -4.35
N PHE A 140 -15.69 -4.82 -5.32
CA PHE A 140 -16.97 -4.13 -5.27
C PHE A 140 -18.16 -5.09 -5.34
N HIS A 141 -18.15 -6.00 -6.33
CA HIS A 141 -19.23 -6.97 -6.55
C HIS A 141 -19.35 -8.04 -5.47
N PHE A 142 -18.32 -8.25 -4.65
CA PHE A 142 -18.43 -9.17 -3.52
C PHE A 142 -18.92 -8.48 -2.24
N LYS A 143 -18.49 -7.23 -1.99
CA LYS A 143 -18.74 -6.57 -0.69
C LYS A 143 -19.93 -5.62 -0.69
N ALA A 144 -20.16 -4.85 -1.75
CA ALA A 144 -21.19 -3.82 -1.77
C ALA A 144 -22.56 -4.39 -2.16
N THR A 145 -22.61 -5.19 -3.22
CA THR A 145 -23.85 -5.80 -3.74
C THR A 145 -24.44 -6.85 -2.79
N GLU A 146 -23.62 -7.69 -2.16
CA GLU A 146 -24.10 -8.67 -1.17
C GLU A 146 -24.68 -7.99 0.07
N ARG A 147 -24.12 -6.84 0.48
CA ARG A 147 -24.69 -6.05 1.58
C ARG A 147 -25.98 -5.35 1.20
N LEU A 148 -26.06 -4.80 -0.02
CA LEU A 148 -27.30 -4.25 -0.56
C LEU A 148 -28.42 -5.30 -0.58
N LYS A 149 -28.12 -6.53 -1.03
CA LYS A 149 -29.07 -7.66 -1.01
C LYS A 149 -29.47 -8.07 0.41
N LYS A 150 -28.52 -8.09 1.36
CA LYS A 150 -28.81 -8.44 2.75
C LYS A 150 -29.74 -7.42 3.41
N ALA A 151 -29.47 -6.13 3.25
CA ALA A 151 -30.29 -5.06 3.79
C ALA A 151 -31.72 -5.11 3.24
N GLU A 152 -31.90 -5.40 1.95
CA GLU A 152 -33.22 -5.57 1.32
C GLU A 152 -34.01 -6.74 1.91
N LYS A 153 -33.34 -7.86 2.19
CA LYS A 153 -33.97 -9.03 2.83
C LYS A 153 -34.41 -8.74 4.26
N GLU A 154 -33.68 -7.88 4.97
CA GLU A 154 -34.02 -7.46 6.33
C GLU A 154 -35.15 -6.42 6.30
N ALA A 155 -35.10 -5.45 5.39
CA ALA A 155 -36.15 -4.44 5.21
C ALA A 155 -37.50 -5.01 4.74
N ASN A 156 -37.49 -6.09 3.93
CA ASN A 156 -38.73 -6.76 3.51
C ASN A 156 -39.36 -7.66 4.59
N LYS A 157 -38.65 -7.96 5.68
CA LYS A 157 -39.14 -8.82 6.76
C LYS A 157 -39.89 -8.05 7.83
N ASP A 158 -39.46 -6.84 8.11
CA ASP A 158 -40.10 -5.96 9.07
C ASP A 158 -40.87 -4.88 8.31
N PHE A 159 -42.16 -4.72 8.59
CA PHE A 159 -42.99 -3.65 8.01
C PHE A 159 -42.53 -2.30 8.59
N LEU A 160 -41.40 -1.81 8.11
CA LEU A 160 -40.66 -0.67 8.63
C LEU A 160 -41.34 0.64 8.21
N THR A 161 -41.44 1.60 9.13
CA THR A 161 -41.97 2.95 8.88
C THR A 161 -40.98 3.75 8.03
N ILE A 162 -41.46 4.81 7.37
CA ILE A 162 -40.66 5.64 6.44
C ILE A 162 -39.38 6.18 7.11
N GLU A 163 -39.43 6.67 8.36
CA GLU A 163 -38.23 7.12 9.10
C GLU A 163 -37.21 5.99 9.31
N SER A 164 -37.67 4.77 9.62
CA SER A 164 -36.78 3.63 9.82
C SER A 164 -36.14 3.13 8.52
N LEU A 165 -36.73 3.41 7.36
CA LEU A 165 -36.15 3.09 6.06
C LEU A 165 -35.03 4.06 5.68
N ASP A 166 -35.20 5.35 5.96
CA ASP A 166 -34.16 6.36 5.72
C ASP A 166 -32.94 6.14 6.63
N ASP A 167 -33.16 5.86 7.92
CA ASP A 167 -32.08 5.52 8.86
C ASP A 167 -31.30 4.25 8.45
N LEU A 168 -31.99 3.25 7.90
CA LEU A 168 -31.37 2.02 7.38
C LEU A 168 -30.54 2.29 6.12
N ASP A 169 -31.03 3.15 5.23
CA ASP A 169 -30.32 3.55 4.02
C ASP A 169 -29.06 4.37 4.37
N ASP A 170 -29.10 5.23 5.39
CA ASP A 170 -27.94 5.96 5.88
C ASP A 170 -26.87 5.03 6.49
N ILE A 171 -27.28 4.09 7.35
CA ILE A 171 -26.36 3.08 7.92
C ILE A 171 -25.72 2.23 6.81
N LEU A 172 -26.51 1.84 5.81
CA LEU A 172 -26.04 1.07 4.67
C LEU A 172 -25.04 1.86 3.82
N MET A 173 -25.34 3.11 3.50
CA MET A 173 -24.46 3.98 2.73
C MET A 173 -23.17 4.29 3.47
N GLN A 174 -23.23 4.52 4.78
CA GLN A 174 -22.02 4.68 5.61
C GLN A 174 -21.15 3.42 5.57
N SER A 175 -21.75 2.23 5.73
CA SER A 175 -21.03 0.97 5.64
C SER A 175 -20.38 0.74 4.27
N ILE A 176 -21.08 1.10 3.19
CA ILE A 176 -20.53 1.05 1.82
C ILE A 176 -19.35 2.02 1.70
N ALA A 177 -19.52 3.26 2.16
CA ALA A 177 -18.50 4.30 2.14
C ALA A 177 -17.22 3.87 2.85
N ASP A 178 -17.33 3.38 4.10
CA ASP A 178 -16.18 2.95 4.91
C ASP A 178 -15.38 1.82 4.25
N ASN A 179 -16.09 0.86 3.63
CA ASN A 179 -15.45 -0.28 2.99
C ASN A 179 -14.77 0.11 1.68
N LEU A 180 -15.43 0.93 0.87
CA LEU A 180 -14.83 1.43 -0.36
C LEU A 180 -13.66 2.37 -0.08
N ALA A 181 -13.73 3.20 0.96
CA ALA A 181 -12.63 4.05 1.39
C ALA A 181 -11.37 3.22 1.71
N GLY A 182 -11.51 2.19 2.54
CA GLY A 182 -10.38 1.32 2.87
C GLY A 182 -9.83 0.55 1.68
N GLU A 183 -10.68 0.10 0.75
CA GLU A 183 -10.24 -0.55 -0.48
C GLU A 183 -9.56 0.43 -1.45
N ALA A 184 -10.05 1.67 -1.55
CA ALA A 184 -9.43 2.71 -2.35
C ALA A 184 -7.98 2.97 -1.90
N GLN A 185 -7.78 3.16 -0.59
CA GLN A 185 -6.43 3.30 -0.02
C GLN A 185 -5.56 2.09 -0.38
N LYS A 186 -6.06 0.88 -0.14
CA LYS A 186 -5.32 -0.37 -0.41
C LYS A 186 -4.89 -0.46 -1.87
N VAL A 187 -5.81 -0.21 -2.80
CA VAL A 187 -5.55 -0.31 -4.25
C VAL A 187 -4.57 0.77 -4.69
N THR A 188 -4.78 2.02 -4.26
CA THR A 188 -3.90 3.14 -4.59
C THR A 188 -2.48 2.88 -4.10
N GLU A 189 -2.28 2.67 -2.81
CA GLU A 189 -0.95 2.40 -2.25
C GLU A 189 -0.37 1.06 -2.72
N GLY A 190 -1.23 0.14 -3.18
CA GLY A 190 -0.85 -1.11 -3.81
C GLY A 190 0.11 -0.90 -4.99
N GLY A 191 -0.07 0.15 -5.78
CA GLY A 191 0.79 0.44 -6.94
C GLY A 191 2.28 0.50 -6.59
N GLY A 192 2.64 1.25 -5.55
CA GLY A 192 4.03 1.40 -5.10
C GLY A 192 4.58 0.13 -4.46
N ARG A 193 3.74 -0.57 -3.69
CA ARG A 193 4.09 -1.85 -3.07
C ARG A 193 4.35 -2.94 -4.12
N ASP A 194 3.53 -2.97 -5.16
CA ASP A 194 3.68 -3.88 -6.29
C ASP A 194 4.97 -3.60 -7.03
N ALA A 195 5.27 -2.32 -7.33
CA ALA A 195 6.53 -1.93 -7.96
C ALA A 195 7.75 -2.43 -7.17
N ILE A 196 7.75 -2.27 -5.85
CA ILE A 196 8.87 -2.74 -5.00
C ILE A 196 8.97 -4.26 -5.03
N SER A 197 7.84 -4.97 -4.87
CA SER A 197 7.82 -6.43 -4.85
C SER A 197 8.24 -7.04 -6.19
N GLU A 198 7.81 -6.46 -7.32
CA GLU A 198 8.20 -6.87 -8.66
C GLU A 198 9.67 -6.56 -8.92
N GLY A 199 10.13 -5.38 -8.49
CA GLY A 199 11.53 -4.97 -8.55
C GLY A 199 12.42 -5.99 -7.87
N VAL A 200 12.17 -6.30 -6.60
CA VAL A 200 12.95 -7.29 -5.84
C VAL A 200 12.92 -8.68 -6.47
N LEU A 201 11.78 -9.08 -7.04
CA LEU A 201 11.64 -10.41 -7.65
C LEU A 201 12.50 -10.58 -8.92
N LYS A 202 12.67 -9.50 -9.70
CA LYS A 202 13.27 -9.55 -11.04
C LYS A 202 14.67 -8.94 -11.10
N ASP A 203 15.05 -8.08 -10.15
CA ASP A 203 16.38 -7.45 -10.10
C ASP A 203 17.38 -8.35 -9.36
N PRO A 204 18.44 -8.85 -10.04
CA PRO A 204 19.44 -9.69 -9.40
C PRO A 204 20.27 -8.95 -8.33
N GLY A 205 20.28 -7.61 -8.35
CA GLY A 205 20.93 -6.79 -7.34
C GLY A 205 20.14 -6.66 -6.03
N ALA A 206 18.85 -6.97 -6.02
CA ALA A 206 18.05 -6.96 -4.81
C ALA A 206 18.27 -8.23 -3.98
N LEU A 207 18.36 -8.09 -2.66
CA LEU A 207 18.46 -9.22 -1.75
C LEU A 207 17.06 -9.74 -1.40
N ARG A 208 16.18 -8.85 -0.94
CA ARG A 208 14.82 -9.13 -0.49
C ARG A 208 14.08 -7.81 -0.26
N TYR A 209 12.78 -7.84 0.04
CA TYR A 209 12.08 -6.73 0.68
C TYR A 209 11.67 -7.12 2.11
N MET A 210 11.33 -6.10 2.90
CA MET A 210 10.71 -6.26 4.21
C MET A 210 9.41 -5.48 4.30
N ARG A 211 8.57 -5.85 5.28
CA ARG A 211 7.41 -5.07 5.69
C ARG A 211 7.84 -4.12 6.81
N VAL A 212 7.52 -2.84 6.68
CA VAL A 212 7.73 -1.87 7.76
C VAL A 212 6.37 -1.35 8.22
N PRO A 213 5.98 -1.59 9.48
CA PRO A 213 4.74 -1.07 10.02
C PRO A 213 4.91 0.38 10.46
N GLU A 214 3.80 1.10 10.50
CA GLU A 214 3.69 2.41 11.13
C GLU A 214 2.92 2.34 12.45
N GLU A 215 2.85 3.48 13.13
CA GLU A 215 2.02 3.62 14.31
C GLU A 215 0.54 3.29 14.01
N GLY A 216 -0.07 2.47 14.87
CA GLY A 216 -1.42 1.96 14.67
C GLY A 216 -1.56 0.90 13.56
N ALA A 217 -0.46 0.37 13.02
CA ALA A 217 -0.51 -0.79 12.14
C ALA A 217 -1.15 -1.99 12.85
N CYS A 218 -1.87 -2.82 12.10
CA CYS A 218 -2.55 -3.97 12.69
C CYS A 218 -1.55 -5.05 13.13
N TYR A 219 -1.96 -5.90 14.06
CA TYR A 219 -1.14 -7.01 14.58
C TYR A 219 -0.63 -7.97 13.50
N PHE A 220 -1.35 -8.11 12.38
CA PHE A 220 -0.89 -8.91 11.25
C PHE A 220 0.31 -8.26 10.57
N CYS A 221 0.31 -6.93 10.37
CA CYS A 221 1.46 -6.20 9.83
C CYS A 221 2.69 -6.32 10.73
N ILE A 222 2.49 -6.20 12.05
CA ILE A 222 3.57 -6.36 13.04
C ILE A 222 4.13 -7.79 12.96
N MET A 223 3.26 -8.80 12.87
CA MET A 223 3.69 -10.19 12.67
C MET A 223 4.46 -10.39 11.36
N LEU A 224 4.07 -9.74 10.26
CA LEU A 224 4.81 -9.83 9.00
C LEU A 224 6.17 -9.14 9.10
N ALA A 225 6.21 -7.96 9.74
CA ALA A 225 7.43 -7.20 9.96
C ALA A 225 8.45 -7.93 10.84
N SER A 226 8.00 -8.75 11.79
CA SER A 226 8.90 -9.52 12.67
C SER A 226 9.74 -10.57 11.94
N ARG A 227 9.42 -10.89 10.68
CA ARG A 227 10.27 -11.73 9.81
C ARG A 227 11.50 -10.99 9.30
N GLY A 228 11.51 -9.65 9.41
CA GLY A 228 12.52 -8.79 8.84
C GLY A 228 12.54 -8.84 7.32
N ALA A 229 13.74 -8.64 6.77
CA ALA A 229 14.02 -8.74 5.36
C ALA A 229 14.04 -10.23 4.96
N SER A 230 12.87 -10.78 4.63
CA SER A 230 12.71 -12.22 4.31
C SER A 230 12.16 -12.48 2.90
N TYR A 231 11.57 -11.48 2.25
CA TYR A 231 10.77 -11.69 1.05
C TYR A 231 11.60 -11.55 -0.23
N ARG A 232 11.95 -12.65 -0.89
CA ARG A 232 12.73 -12.64 -2.16
C ARG A 232 11.98 -13.21 -3.36
N ASN A 233 11.12 -14.20 -3.13
CA ASN A 233 10.37 -14.91 -4.17
C ASN A 233 9.02 -15.43 -3.63
N LYS A 234 8.16 -15.95 -4.50
CA LYS A 234 6.83 -16.46 -4.12
C LYS A 234 6.86 -17.46 -2.95
N TRP A 235 7.96 -18.21 -2.79
CA TRP A 235 8.16 -19.20 -1.73
C TRP A 235 8.50 -18.56 -0.37
N THR A 236 9.49 -17.67 -0.36
CA THR A 236 9.92 -16.95 0.85
C THR A 236 8.90 -15.89 1.31
N ALA A 237 8.05 -15.44 0.39
CA ALA A 237 6.91 -14.59 0.71
C ALA A 237 5.73 -15.34 1.33
N GLY A 238 5.74 -16.69 1.35
CA GLY A 238 4.64 -17.51 1.83
C GLY A 238 3.41 -17.50 0.90
N ASP A 239 2.28 -17.93 1.46
CA ASP A 239 0.98 -17.97 0.78
C ASP A 239 0.61 -16.63 0.15
N ALA A 240 -0.26 -16.66 -0.86
CA ALA A 240 -0.76 -15.45 -1.53
C ALA A 240 -1.29 -14.41 -0.50
N ASP A 241 -1.91 -14.88 0.58
CA ASP A 241 -2.44 -14.06 1.68
C ASP A 241 -1.36 -13.27 2.45
N VAL A 242 -0.10 -13.74 2.44
CA VAL A 242 1.03 -13.08 3.13
C VAL A 242 1.61 -11.96 2.26
N ARG A 243 1.41 -12.01 0.94
CA ARG A 243 1.79 -10.94 0.00
C ARG A 243 0.77 -9.80 0.01
N GLN A 244 -0.51 -10.14 0.19
CA GLN A 244 -1.60 -9.20 0.08
C GLN A 244 -1.60 -8.16 1.21
N PHE A 245 -1.93 -6.94 0.84
CA PHE A 245 -2.22 -5.84 1.75
C PHE A 245 -3.74 -5.78 1.96
N HIS A 246 -4.17 -5.43 3.16
CA HIS A 246 -5.60 -5.31 3.49
C HIS A 246 -6.05 -3.84 3.44
N PRO A 247 -7.38 -3.58 3.38
CA PRO A 247 -7.93 -2.23 3.54
C PRO A 247 -7.45 -1.57 4.82
N ASN A 248 -7.12 -0.28 4.78
CA ASN A 248 -6.56 0.44 5.93
C ASN A 248 -5.20 -0.12 6.42
N CYS A 249 -4.37 -0.71 5.55
CA CYS A 249 -3.00 -1.11 5.96
C CYS A 249 -2.15 0.13 6.23
N LYS A 250 -1.48 0.15 7.38
CA LYS A 250 -0.44 1.14 7.70
C LYS A 250 0.94 0.51 7.60
N CYS A 251 1.20 -0.10 6.45
CA CYS A 251 2.38 -0.91 6.24
C CYS A 251 2.95 -0.69 4.84
N GLU A 252 4.27 -0.49 4.76
CA GLU A 252 4.99 -0.31 3.51
C GLU A 252 5.86 -1.52 3.16
N ALA A 253 6.26 -1.62 1.90
CA ALA A 253 7.30 -2.52 1.44
C ALA A 253 8.60 -1.72 1.29
N VAL A 254 9.71 -2.25 1.79
CA VAL A 254 11.04 -1.62 1.67
C VAL A 254 12.01 -2.60 1.01
N PRO A 255 12.61 -2.25 -0.15
CA PRO A 255 13.61 -3.09 -0.81
C PRO A 255 14.94 -3.05 -0.05
N ILE A 256 15.64 -4.18 -0.01
CA ILE A 256 16.91 -4.35 0.69
C ILE A 256 17.96 -4.81 -0.33
N PHE A 257 19.04 -4.03 -0.44
CA PHE A 257 20.13 -4.26 -1.39
C PHE A 257 21.46 -4.61 -0.72
N SER A 258 21.60 -4.39 0.59
CA SER A 258 22.79 -4.76 1.35
C SER A 258 22.43 -5.49 2.64
N ASN A 259 23.32 -6.38 3.09
CA ASN A 259 23.24 -6.98 4.43
C ASN A 259 23.66 -6.00 5.54
N ASP A 260 24.33 -4.91 5.18
CA ASP A 260 24.70 -3.82 6.09
C ASP A 260 23.51 -2.90 6.41
N TYR A 261 22.34 -3.15 5.80
CA TYR A 261 21.13 -2.40 6.08
C TYR A 261 20.66 -2.66 7.51
N GLU A 262 20.56 -1.59 8.30
CA GLU A 262 20.05 -1.68 9.66
C GLU A 262 18.52 -1.58 9.69
N TYR A 263 17.87 -2.52 10.37
CA TYR A 263 16.41 -2.49 10.50
C TYR A 263 15.93 -1.22 11.23
N PRO A 264 14.86 -0.58 10.73
CA PRO A 264 14.18 0.50 11.42
C PRO A 264 13.74 0.08 12.83
N PRO A 265 13.63 1.02 13.78
CA PRO A 265 13.15 0.73 15.13
C PRO A 265 11.83 -0.03 15.16
N GLU A 266 10.91 0.27 14.24
CA GLU A 266 9.59 -0.38 14.14
C GLU A 266 9.70 -1.87 13.82
N VAL A 267 10.65 -2.25 12.95
CA VAL A 267 10.92 -3.65 12.60
C VAL A 267 11.65 -4.35 13.74
N LYS A 268 12.64 -3.68 14.37
CA LYS A 268 13.35 -4.21 15.55
C LYS A 268 12.36 -4.52 16.69
N ALA A 269 11.40 -3.62 16.95
CA ALA A 269 10.35 -3.81 17.93
C ALA A 269 9.43 -4.98 17.58
N ALA A 270 9.03 -5.11 16.30
CA ALA A 270 8.22 -6.24 15.84
C ALA A 270 8.94 -7.59 16.01
N VAL A 271 10.24 -7.65 15.69
CA VAL A 271 11.09 -8.85 15.89
C VAL A 271 11.14 -9.22 17.38
N ALA A 272 11.38 -8.25 18.26
CA ALA A 272 11.40 -8.47 19.71
C ALA A 272 10.05 -8.96 20.24
N ALA A 273 8.94 -8.34 19.82
CA ALA A 273 7.59 -8.74 20.22
C ALA A 273 7.26 -10.18 19.80
N TRP A 274 7.63 -10.58 18.58
CA TRP A 274 7.42 -11.95 18.12
C TRP A 274 8.29 -12.97 18.87
N LYS A 275 9.54 -12.62 19.18
CA LYS A 275 10.42 -13.45 20.00
C LYS A 275 9.85 -13.65 21.42
N ASN A 276 9.35 -12.58 22.04
CA ASN A 276 8.73 -12.62 23.37
C ASN A 276 7.42 -13.42 23.38
N PHE A 277 6.67 -13.40 22.28
CA PHE A 277 5.45 -14.20 22.14
C PHE A 277 5.72 -15.71 22.13
N GLY A 278 6.89 -16.16 21.65
CA GLY A 278 7.27 -17.57 21.65
C GLY A 278 6.65 -18.43 20.53
N GLY A 279 5.91 -17.82 19.60
CA GLY A 279 5.32 -18.48 18.43
C GLY A 279 3.87 -18.95 18.63
N GLY A 280 3.17 -19.16 17.52
CA GLY A 280 1.74 -19.50 17.51
C GLY A 280 1.03 -18.92 16.29
N ASN A 281 -0.30 -18.84 16.35
CA ASN A 281 -1.12 -18.33 15.24
C ASN A 281 -1.43 -16.82 15.37
N LYS A 282 -1.96 -16.24 14.29
CA LYS A 282 -2.33 -14.81 14.20
C LYS A 282 -3.23 -14.34 15.34
N GLN A 283 -4.21 -15.14 15.77
CA GLN A 283 -5.16 -14.75 16.80
C GLN A 283 -4.53 -14.75 18.19
N GLN A 284 -3.64 -15.71 18.46
CA GLN A 284 -2.86 -15.75 19.69
C GLN A 284 -1.89 -14.56 19.76
N PHE A 285 -1.20 -14.23 18.66
CA PHE A 285 -0.33 -13.06 18.61
C PHE A 285 -1.10 -11.76 18.80
N ARG A 286 -2.29 -11.62 18.20
CA ARG A 286 -3.19 -10.48 18.46
C ARG A 286 -3.52 -10.33 19.94
N ARG A 287 -3.85 -11.42 20.64
CA ARG A 287 -4.16 -11.39 22.08
C ARG A 287 -2.93 -11.02 22.91
N PHE A 288 -1.76 -11.56 22.56
CA PHE A 288 -0.49 -11.20 23.17
C PHE A 288 -0.22 -9.70 23.05
N MET A 289 -0.26 -9.16 21.83
CA MET A 289 -0.02 -7.73 21.60
C MET A 289 -1.04 -6.84 22.31
N ALA A 290 -2.35 -7.17 22.28
CA ALA A 290 -3.38 -6.38 22.97
C ALA A 290 -3.22 -6.33 24.51
N LYS A 291 -2.53 -7.32 25.10
CA LYS A 291 -2.21 -7.34 26.53
C LYS A 291 -0.99 -6.46 26.84
N HIS A 292 0.05 -6.55 26.01
CA HIS A 292 1.35 -5.89 26.27
C HIS A 292 1.47 -4.49 25.66
N GLN A 293 0.56 -4.10 24.77
CA GLN A 293 0.51 -2.74 24.22
C GLN A 293 -0.07 -1.72 25.23
N ARG A 294 -0.70 -2.19 26.32
CA ARG A 294 -1.12 -1.37 27.48
C ARG A 294 -0.04 -1.21 28.55
N GLU A 295 1.10 -1.88 28.41
CA GLU A 295 2.22 -1.85 29.37
C GLU A 295 3.41 -1.01 28.81
N ILE A 296 3.24 -0.38 27.65
CA ILE A 296 4.26 0.38 26.91
C ILE A 296 3.86 1.85 26.71
N ASP A 297 2.66 2.25 27.13
CA ASP A 297 2.27 3.67 27.31
C ASP A 297 2.74 4.19 28.68
#